data_AF-A0A1C2E0N7-F1
#
_entry.id   AF-A0A1C2E0N7-F1
#
_cell.length_a   1.000
_cell.length_b   1.000
_cell.length_c   1.000
_cell.angle_alpha   90.00
_cell.angle_beta   90.00
_cell.angle_gamma   90.00
#
_symmetry.space_group_name_H-M   'P 1'
#
loop_
_entity.id
_entity.type
_entity.pdbx_description
1 polymer ?
#
loop_
_entity_poly.entity_id
_entity_poly.type
_entity_poly.pdbx_seq_one_letter_code
_entity_poly.pdbx_strand_id
1 'polypeptide(L)'
;MTDGRQAVCQAIWIGKDSSGQTFKKVFAFCVLSVGDEKGIPDEVSYLSFQNHRGTFEVIFTAVDKLLSGEWPVIGRGPIKDEKMVNFEFNMAGDLYLCGEPVRVLAIDEYKDYLSMAISGYVLVERYLNQH
;
A
#
# COMPACT_ATOMS: atom_id res chain seq x y z
N MET A 1 15.05 -3.49 -6.15
CA MET A 1 15.28 -2.09 -6.55
C MET A 1 16.51 -2.04 -7.45
N THR A 2 16.70 -1.00 -8.24
CA THR A 2 17.88 -0.87 -9.16
C THR A 2 19.22 -0.84 -8.44
N ASP A 3 19.23 -0.49 -7.16
CA ASP A 3 20.40 -0.47 -6.27
C ASP A 3 20.70 -1.81 -5.57
N GLY A 4 19.94 -2.87 -5.88
CA GLY A 4 20.13 -4.21 -5.31
C GLY A 4 19.31 -4.49 -4.03
N ARG A 5 18.76 -3.45 -3.40
CA ARG A 5 17.93 -3.59 -2.20
C ARG A 5 16.55 -4.17 -2.50
N GLN A 6 15.89 -4.63 -1.45
CA GLN A 6 14.58 -5.27 -1.50
C GLN A 6 13.63 -4.56 -0.55
N ALA A 7 12.35 -4.54 -0.92
CA ALA A 7 11.29 -4.07 -0.05
C ALA A 7 10.49 -5.28 0.43
N VAL A 8 10.30 -5.39 1.74
CA VAL A 8 9.38 -6.36 2.32
C VAL A 8 8.05 -5.65 2.53
N CYS A 9 6.99 -6.20 1.96
CA CYS A 9 5.68 -5.57 1.97
C CYS A 9 4.62 -6.51 2.55
N GLN A 10 3.69 -5.95 3.33
CA GLN A 10 2.45 -6.63 3.68
C GLN A 10 1.40 -6.26 2.63
N ALA A 11 0.89 -7.27 1.92
CA ALA A 11 -0.11 -7.07 0.89
C ALA A 11 -1.52 -7.48 1.34
N ILE A 12 -2.53 -6.76 0.86
CA ILE A 12 -3.94 -7.08 1.01
C ILE A 12 -4.56 -7.28 -0.37
N TRP A 13 -5.41 -8.29 -0.47
CA TRP A 13 -6.17 -8.57 -1.67
C TRP A 13 -7.62 -8.90 -1.32
N ILE A 14 -8.55 -8.10 -1.84
CA ILE A 14 -9.99 -8.31 -1.59
C ILE A 14 -10.59 -9.24 -2.65
N GLY A 15 -9.92 -9.41 -3.80
CA GLY A 15 -10.37 -10.34 -4.85
C GLY A 15 -11.64 -9.92 -5.58
N LYS A 16 -12.23 -8.77 -5.24
CA LYS A 16 -13.43 -8.20 -5.89
C LYS A 16 -13.12 -6.87 -6.56
N ASP A 17 -13.94 -6.55 -7.56
CA ASP A 17 -13.98 -5.22 -8.15
C ASP A 17 -14.87 -4.31 -7.26
N SER A 18 -14.55 -3.02 -7.20
CA SER A 18 -15.42 -2.05 -6.53
C SER A 18 -16.71 -1.83 -7.31
N SER A 19 -17.77 -1.36 -6.65
CA SER A 19 -18.92 -0.80 -7.36
C SER A 19 -18.45 0.32 -8.30
N GLY A 20 -19.01 0.33 -9.52
CA GLY A 20 -18.59 1.25 -10.57
C GLY A 20 -17.26 0.91 -11.28
N GLN A 21 -16.59 -0.19 -10.91
CA GLN A 21 -15.30 -0.64 -11.49
C GLN A 21 -14.14 0.37 -11.37
N THR A 22 -14.23 1.33 -10.44
CA THR A 22 -13.14 2.27 -10.13
C THR A 22 -11.87 1.52 -9.75
N PHE A 23 -12.01 0.43 -9.01
CA PHE A 23 -10.92 -0.47 -8.65
C PHE A 23 -11.20 -1.88 -9.14
N LYS A 24 -10.25 -2.48 -9.87
CA LYS A 24 -10.32 -3.87 -10.29
C LYS A 24 -9.47 -4.74 -9.38
N LYS A 25 -10.06 -5.81 -8.84
CA LYS A 25 -9.41 -6.80 -7.95
C LYS A 25 -8.55 -6.12 -6.89
N VAL A 26 -9.19 -5.32 -6.04
CA VAL A 26 -8.49 -4.33 -5.22
C VAL A 26 -7.35 -4.98 -4.42
N PHE A 27 -6.15 -4.45 -4.64
CA PHE A 27 -4.89 -4.94 -4.11
C PHE A 27 -4.08 -3.75 -3.61
N ALA A 28 -3.53 -3.86 -2.42
CA ALA A 28 -2.64 -2.85 -1.85
C ALA A 28 -1.45 -3.52 -1.17
N PHE A 29 -0.37 -2.77 -0.97
CA PHE A 29 0.64 -3.18 -0.02
C PHE A 29 1.16 -1.99 0.79
N CYS A 30 1.53 -2.28 2.01
CA CYS A 30 2.29 -1.38 2.86
C CYS A 30 3.71 -1.92 2.98
N VAL A 31 4.69 -1.02 2.94
CA VAL A 31 6.11 -1.41 3.05
C VAL A 31 6.46 -1.54 4.53
N LEU A 32 7.05 -2.67 4.91
CA LEU A 32 7.50 -2.95 6.28
C LEU A 32 8.97 -2.58 6.46
N SER A 33 9.79 -2.85 5.44
CA SER A 33 11.22 -2.54 5.47
C SER A 33 11.78 -2.42 4.06
N VAL A 34 12.90 -1.70 3.95
CA VAL A 34 13.75 -1.63 2.75
C VAL A 34 15.18 -1.96 3.19
N GLY A 35 15.83 -2.88 2.50
CA GLY A 35 17.19 -3.29 2.83
C GLY A 35 17.66 -4.54 2.09
N ASP A 36 18.76 -5.11 2.56
CA ASP A 36 19.37 -6.31 1.97
C ASP A 36 18.83 -7.62 2.56
N GLU A 37 18.15 -7.53 3.70
CA GLU A 37 17.58 -8.69 4.40
C GLU A 37 16.28 -9.16 3.76
N LYS A 38 16.13 -10.49 3.64
CA LYS A 38 14.93 -11.14 3.07
C LYS A 38 13.92 -11.58 4.13
N GLY A 39 14.12 -11.17 5.38
CA GLY A 39 13.30 -11.56 6.52
C GLY A 39 12.09 -10.65 6.72
N ILE A 40 11.04 -11.20 7.34
CA ILE A 40 9.95 -10.37 7.88
C ILE A 40 10.49 -9.71 9.16
N PRO A 41 10.41 -8.38 9.31
CA PRO A 41 10.83 -7.70 10.54
C PRO A 41 10.06 -8.21 11.77
N ASP A 42 10.72 -8.29 12.93
CA ASP A 42 10.09 -8.69 14.20
C ASP A 42 9.03 -7.68 14.64
N GLU A 43 9.30 -6.37 14.45
CA GLU A 43 8.36 -5.28 14.65
C GLU A 43 7.70 -4.88 13.33
N VAL A 44 6.37 -5.00 13.28
CA VAL A 44 5.58 -4.71 12.09
C VAL A 44 5.01 -3.30 12.22
N SER A 45 5.72 -2.32 11.66
CA SER A 45 5.21 -0.97 11.42
C SER A 45 5.37 -0.62 9.95
N TYR A 46 4.49 0.24 9.43
CA TYR A 46 4.56 0.66 8.04
C TYR A 46 5.56 1.81 7.88
N LEU A 47 6.39 1.73 6.84
CA LEU A 47 7.26 2.84 6.48
C LEU A 47 6.42 4.02 5.97
N SER A 48 6.73 5.19 6.52
CA SER A 48 6.22 6.46 6.02
C SER A 48 7.09 6.98 4.87
N PHE A 49 6.45 7.56 3.87
CA PHE A 49 7.05 8.18 2.69
C PHE A 49 6.62 9.63 2.59
N GLN A 50 7.44 10.48 1.98
CA GLN A 50 7.12 11.88 1.72
C GLN A 50 6.76 12.09 0.25
N ASN A 51 5.71 12.88 0.01
CA ASN A 51 5.40 13.47 -1.29
C ASN A 51 5.08 14.97 -1.15
N HIS A 52 4.69 15.62 -2.25
CA HIS A 52 4.35 17.05 -2.27
C HIS A 52 3.14 17.44 -1.39
N ARG A 53 2.33 16.46 -0.95
CA ARG A 53 1.16 16.63 -0.07
C ARG A 53 1.44 16.24 1.38
N GLY A 54 2.64 15.75 1.70
CA GLY A 54 3.05 15.35 3.04
C GLY A 54 3.37 13.87 3.16
N THR A 55 3.22 13.36 4.37
CA THR A 55 3.61 11.99 4.77
C THR A 55 2.48 11.00 4.51
N PHE A 56 2.82 9.80 4.03
CA PHE A 56 1.86 8.72 3.81
C PHE A 56 2.52 7.33 3.91
N GLU A 57 1.73 6.27 4.15
CA GLU A 57 2.24 4.93 4.48
C GLU A 57 1.93 3.84 3.42
N VAL A 58 1.08 4.13 2.42
CA VAL A 58 0.56 3.09 1.50
C VAL A 58 0.90 3.39 0.05
N ILE A 59 1.29 2.33 -0.68
CA ILE A 59 1.62 2.41 -2.10
C ILE A 59 0.85 1.33 -2.86
N PHE A 60 0.31 1.69 -4.03
CA PHE A 60 -0.28 0.74 -4.96
C PHE A 60 0.66 0.56 -6.15
N THR A 61 0.96 -0.69 -6.46
CA THR A 61 1.79 -1.10 -7.58
C THR A 61 1.23 -2.37 -8.20
N ALA A 62 1.77 -2.69 -9.37
CA ALA A 62 1.12 -3.50 -10.36
C ALA A 62 0.89 -4.95 -9.87
N VAL A 63 -0.38 -5.37 -9.91
CA VAL A 63 -0.86 -6.69 -9.48
C VAL A 63 -0.29 -7.81 -10.37
N ASP A 64 0.09 -7.47 -11.61
CA ASP A 64 0.67 -8.37 -12.58
C ASP A 64 1.96 -9.05 -12.10
N LYS A 65 2.86 -8.33 -11.42
CA LYS A 65 4.11 -8.90 -10.91
C LYS A 65 3.90 -9.90 -9.79
N LEU A 66 2.92 -9.65 -8.91
CA LEU A 66 2.49 -10.64 -7.94
C LEU A 66 1.89 -11.87 -8.63
N LEU A 67 0.99 -11.67 -9.59
CA LEU A 67 0.33 -12.76 -10.32
C LEU A 67 1.31 -13.58 -11.18
N SER A 68 2.38 -12.97 -11.68
CA SER A 68 3.43 -13.64 -12.45
C SER A 68 4.39 -14.46 -11.60
N GLY A 69 4.38 -14.27 -10.27
CA GLY A 69 5.32 -14.90 -9.34
C GLY A 69 6.70 -14.24 -9.28
N GLU A 70 6.90 -13.09 -9.95
CA GLU A 70 8.14 -12.31 -9.85
C GLU A 70 8.38 -11.81 -8.41
N TRP A 71 7.32 -11.53 -7.66
CA TRP A 71 7.40 -11.23 -6.23
C TRP A 71 7.12 -12.47 -5.39
N PRO A 72 8.14 -13.02 -4.69
CA PRO A 72 7.95 -14.21 -3.88
C PRO A 72 7.13 -13.87 -2.63
N VAL A 73 6.20 -14.77 -2.28
CA VAL A 73 5.50 -14.72 -0.99
C VAL A 73 6.41 -15.38 0.06
N ILE A 74 7.01 -14.56 0.91
CA ILE A 74 7.97 -15.02 1.94
C ILE A 74 7.31 -15.41 3.27
N GLY A 75 6.01 -15.16 3.44
CA GLY A 75 5.26 -15.56 4.63
C GLY A 75 3.78 -15.21 4.57
N ARG A 76 3.04 -15.64 5.59
CA ARG A 76 1.63 -15.33 5.81
C ARG A 76 1.42 -15.05 7.29
N GLY A 77 0.62 -14.05 7.62
CA GLY A 77 0.36 -13.67 9.00
C GLY A 77 -0.84 -12.74 9.12
N PRO A 78 -1.32 -12.49 10.34
CA PRO A 78 -2.40 -11.56 10.58
C PRO A 78 -1.97 -10.13 10.23
N ILE A 79 -2.90 -9.38 9.67
CA ILE A 79 -2.79 -7.92 9.55
C ILE A 79 -3.07 -7.34 10.93
N LYS A 80 -2.13 -6.55 11.45
CA LYS A 80 -2.24 -5.96 12.80
C LYS A 80 -2.93 -4.60 12.78
N ASP A 81 -2.81 -3.85 11.69
CA ASP A 81 -3.43 -2.53 11.54
C ASP A 81 -4.92 -2.67 11.15
N GLU A 82 -5.80 -2.12 11.99
CA GLU A 82 -7.26 -2.19 11.82
C GLU A 82 -7.75 -1.49 10.54
N LYS A 83 -7.10 -0.39 10.12
CA LYS A 83 -7.42 0.31 8.87
C LYS A 83 -7.11 -0.58 7.66
N MET A 84 -6.04 -1.36 7.75
CA MET A 84 -5.70 -2.36 6.74
C MET A 84 -6.66 -3.56 6.80
N VAL A 85 -7.05 -4.05 7.99
CA VAL A 85 -8.06 -5.12 8.14
C VAL A 85 -9.39 -4.76 7.48
N ASN A 86 -9.87 -3.54 7.73
CA ASN A 86 -11.11 -3.01 7.12
C ASN A 86 -10.89 -2.52 5.68
N PHE A 87 -9.63 -2.36 5.30
CA PHE A 87 -9.18 -1.75 4.05
C PHE A 87 -9.86 -0.41 3.78
N GLU A 88 -9.69 0.48 4.75
CA GLU A 88 -10.17 1.84 4.76
C GLU A 88 -9.06 2.81 4.35
N PHE A 89 -9.30 3.62 3.31
CA PHE A 89 -8.28 4.50 2.75
C PHE A 89 -8.88 5.77 2.13
N ASN A 90 -8.09 6.84 2.13
CA ASN A 90 -8.34 8.08 1.43
C ASN A 90 -7.74 8.03 0.02
N MET A 91 -8.53 8.34 -1.01
CA MET A 91 -8.02 8.63 -2.35
C MET A 91 -8.55 9.98 -2.82
N ALA A 92 -7.64 10.93 -3.02
CA ALA A 92 -7.96 12.27 -3.55
C ALA A 92 -9.04 13.04 -2.77
N GLY A 93 -9.23 12.72 -1.48
CA GLY A 93 -10.24 13.35 -0.62
C GLY A 93 -11.50 12.53 -0.41
N ASP A 94 -11.66 11.42 -1.12
CA ASP A 94 -12.76 10.48 -0.90
C ASP A 94 -12.30 9.35 0.02
N LEU A 95 -13.10 9.05 1.04
CA LEU A 95 -12.95 7.89 1.89
C LEU A 95 -13.56 6.67 1.22
N TYR A 96 -12.81 5.58 1.17
CA TYR A 96 -13.26 4.30 0.67
C TYR A 96 -13.12 3.21 1.73
N LEU A 97 -14.04 2.26 1.71
CA LEU A 97 -14.00 1.04 2.50
C LEU A 97 -14.09 -0.15 1.56
N CYS A 98 -13.06 -1.02 1.55
CA CYS A 98 -13.04 -2.17 0.65
C CYS A 98 -13.18 -1.81 -0.86
N GLY A 99 -12.76 -0.59 -1.25
CA GLY A 99 -12.94 -0.05 -2.61
C GLY A 99 -14.27 0.68 -2.85
N GLU A 100 -15.20 0.64 -1.91
CA GLU A 100 -16.51 1.29 -2.01
C GLU A 100 -16.46 2.73 -1.48
N PRO A 101 -16.99 3.73 -2.20
CA PRO A 101 -17.01 5.10 -1.71
C PRO A 101 -17.92 5.22 -0.48
N VAL A 102 -17.42 5.88 0.56
CA VAL A 102 -18.14 6.09 1.84
C VAL A 102 -18.60 7.54 1.94
N ARG A 103 -17.65 8.49 1.88
CA ARG A 103 -17.91 9.93 1.99
C ARG A 103 -16.70 10.74 1.53
N VAL A 104 -16.90 12.04 1.32
CA VAL A 104 -15.80 13.01 1.16
C VAL A 104 -15.22 13.33 2.55
N LEU A 105 -13.90 13.41 2.64
CA LEU A 105 -13.13 13.80 3.82
C LEU A 105 -12.86 15.31 3.81
N ALA A 106 -12.85 15.92 4.99
CA ALA A 106 -12.23 17.22 5.17
C ALA A 106 -10.68 17.09 5.15
N ILE A 107 -9.98 18.15 4.76
CA ILE A 107 -8.52 18.13 4.54
C ILE A 107 -7.76 17.73 5.82
N ASP A 108 -8.24 18.15 6.98
CA ASP A 108 -7.66 17.85 8.29
C ASP A 108 -7.79 16.38 8.69
N GLU A 109 -8.76 15.65 8.13
CA GLU A 109 -8.97 14.21 8.36
C GLU A 109 -8.01 13.35 7.53
N TYR A 110 -7.34 13.89 6.51
CA TYR A 110 -6.56 13.08 5.57
C TYR A 110 -5.46 12.26 6.25
N LYS A 111 -4.84 12.81 7.29
CA LYS A 111 -3.77 12.18 8.08
C LYS A 111 -4.26 10.99 8.91
N ASP A 112 -5.57 10.91 9.16
CA ASP A 112 -6.16 9.87 10.00
C ASP A 112 -6.43 8.59 9.20
N TYR A 113 -6.27 8.63 7.88
CA TYR A 113 -6.52 7.50 6.98
C TYR A 113 -5.28 7.14 6.16
N LEU A 114 -5.20 5.88 5.76
CA LEU A 114 -4.19 5.43 4.81
C LEU A 114 -4.41 6.14 3.47
N SER A 115 -3.36 6.74 2.91
CA SER A 115 -3.46 7.38 1.60
C SER A 115 -3.28 6.36 0.50
N MET A 116 -4.30 6.12 -0.31
CA MET A 116 -4.17 5.35 -1.54
C MET A 116 -3.47 6.19 -2.61
N ALA A 117 -2.25 5.76 -2.97
CA ALA A 117 -1.49 6.34 -4.07
C ALA A 117 -1.24 5.29 -5.17
N ILE A 118 -1.82 5.51 -6.35
CA ILE A 118 -1.52 4.72 -7.55
C ILE A 118 -0.24 5.27 -8.16
N SER A 119 0.84 4.51 -8.04
CA SER A 119 2.16 4.91 -8.53
C SER A 119 2.66 3.92 -9.57
N GLY A 120 3.07 4.42 -10.73
CA GLY A 120 3.80 3.59 -11.70
C GLY A 120 5.13 3.13 -11.11
N TYR A 121 5.70 2.05 -11.67
CA TYR A 121 6.93 1.41 -11.19
C TYR A 121 8.06 2.40 -10.83
N VAL A 122 8.32 3.37 -11.71
CA VAL A 122 9.36 4.39 -11.52
C VAL A 122 9.09 5.26 -10.29
N LEU A 123 7.82 5.61 -10.04
CA LEU A 123 7.45 6.45 -8.91
C LEU A 123 7.52 5.66 -7.60
N VAL A 124 7.12 4.39 -7.61
CA VAL A 124 7.28 3.48 -6.46
C VAL A 124 8.75 3.35 -6.10
N GLU A 125 9.62 3.12 -7.08
CA GLU A 125 11.06 3.03 -6.84
C GLU A 125 11.64 4.31 -6.23
N ARG A 126 11.19 5.49 -6.68
CA ARG A 126 11.58 6.77 -6.06
C ARG A 126 11.16 6.90 -4.60
N TYR A 127 9.98 6.38 -4.23
CA TYR A 127 9.55 6.36 -2.84
C TYR A 127 10.36 5.38 -2.01
N LEU A 128 10.60 4.17 -2.53
CA LEU A 128 11.42 3.16 -1.85
C LEU A 128 12.85 3.65 -1.60
N ASN A 129 13.42 4.44 -2.51
CA ASN A 129 14.76 5.03 -2.36
C ASN A 129 14.85 6.14 -1.29
N GLN A 130 13.74 6.54 -0.67
CA GLN A 130 13.79 7.44 0.50
C GLN A 130 14.31 6.73 1.76
N HIS A 131 14.24 5.41 1.76
CA HIS A 131 14.82 4.50 2.76
C HIS A 131 15.96 3.73 2.12
#